data_AF-A0A520FZK2-F1
#
_entry.id   AF-A0A520FZK2-F1
#
_cell.length_a   1.000
_cell.length_b   1.000
_cell.length_c   1.000
_cell.angle_alpha   90.00
_cell.angle_beta   90.00
_cell.angle_gamma   90.00
#
_symmetry.space_group_name_H-M   'P 1'
#
loop_
_entity.id
_entity.type
_entity.pdbx_description
1 polymer ?
#
loop_
_entity_poly.entity_id
_entity_poly.type
_entity_poly.pdbx_seq_one_letter_code
_entity_poly.pdbx_strand_id
1 'polypeptide(L)'
;MKAAPAAALALAAGLLQTAAFAPTEAWWAQIAAQALLFGLVAHATPRVAALCGALFGWSWMASGLWWLHISMHQFGGIPWLLAALAVALLAVILCGYFALALGLTARWITPGRWRLLALVPAWLLAELARATWFSGFPWIASGYAHTVGPLAGWAPWVGVYGITALAALAAAGLALLKERAWSL
;
A
#
# COMPACT_ATOMS: atom_id res chain seq x y z
N MET A 1 17.68 -0.65 -10.54
CA MET A 1 17.90 0.63 -9.81
C MET A 1 18.68 0.36 -8.53
N LYS A 2 19.46 1.34 -8.04
CA LYS A 2 20.07 1.26 -6.70
C LYS A 2 18.98 1.27 -5.62
N ALA A 3 19.22 0.67 -4.46
CA ALA A 3 18.20 0.53 -3.41
C ALA A 3 17.72 1.88 -2.82
N ALA A 4 18.61 2.86 -2.68
CA ALA A 4 18.30 4.17 -2.09
C ALA A 4 17.21 4.98 -2.85
N PRO A 5 17.29 5.19 -4.18
CA PRO A 5 16.23 5.90 -4.89
C PRO A 5 14.90 5.13 -4.88
N ALA A 6 14.93 3.79 -4.89
CA ALA A 6 13.72 2.98 -4.78
C ALA A 6 13.03 3.17 -3.42
N ALA A 7 13.81 3.22 -2.33
CA ALA A 7 13.31 3.46 -0.99
C ALA A 7 12.64 4.84 -0.85
N ALA A 8 13.27 5.89 -1.37
CA ALA A 8 12.71 7.24 -1.33
C ALA A 8 11.40 7.35 -2.14
N LEU A 9 11.36 6.74 -3.33
CA LEU A 9 10.14 6.70 -4.15
C LEU A 9 9.03 5.89 -3.49
N ALA A 10 9.36 4.79 -2.79
CA ALA A 10 8.37 4.00 -2.04
C ALA A 10 7.76 4.81 -0.88
N LEU A 11 8.57 5.57 -0.13
CA LEU A 11 8.08 6.49 0.90
C LEU A 11 7.16 7.56 0.31
N ALA A 12 7.58 8.22 -0.77
CA ALA A 12 6.76 9.24 -1.42
C ALA A 12 5.43 8.67 -1.93
N ALA A 13 5.47 7.46 -2.50
CA ALA A 13 4.27 6.75 -2.95
C ALA A 13 3.33 6.42 -1.78
N GLY A 14 3.83 6.01 -0.62
CA GLY A 14 2.99 5.76 0.55
C GLY A 14 2.35 7.04 1.12
N LEU A 15 3.05 8.17 1.09
CA LEU A 15 2.45 9.47 1.42
C LEU A 15 1.35 9.87 0.41
N LEU A 16 1.60 9.63 -0.88
CA LEU A 16 0.59 9.85 -1.93
C LEU A 16 -0.64 8.94 -1.74
N GLN A 17 -0.43 7.70 -1.32
CA GLN A 17 -1.50 6.77 -0.98
C GLN A 17 -2.37 7.33 0.16
N THR A 18 -1.78 7.91 1.21
CA THR A 18 -2.54 8.60 2.28
C THR A 18 -3.38 9.75 1.73
N ALA A 19 -2.82 10.53 0.81
CA ALA A 19 -3.52 11.64 0.15
C ALA A 19 -4.65 11.19 -0.79
N ALA A 20 -4.91 9.90 -0.96
CA ALA A 20 -6.09 9.42 -1.66
C ALA A 20 -7.34 9.34 -0.76
N PHE A 21 -7.15 9.38 0.57
CA PHE A 21 -8.24 9.30 1.55
C PHE A 21 -8.77 10.69 1.90
N ALA A 22 -9.77 10.77 2.77
CA ALA A 22 -10.26 12.05 3.29
C ALA A 22 -9.11 12.87 3.91
N PRO A 23 -9.10 14.21 3.73
CA PRO A 23 -10.16 15.03 3.13
C PRO A 23 -10.03 15.25 1.60
N THR A 24 -9.01 14.70 0.94
CA THR A 24 -8.70 14.99 -0.46
C THR A 24 -9.48 14.13 -1.45
N GLU A 25 -9.84 12.90 -1.06
CA GLU A 25 -10.67 11.97 -1.86
C GLU A 25 -10.14 11.75 -3.29
N ALA A 26 -8.82 11.89 -3.47
CA ALA A 26 -8.16 11.78 -4.75
C ALA A 26 -7.98 10.30 -5.14
N TRP A 27 -9.06 9.65 -5.58
CA TRP A 27 -9.08 8.23 -5.96
C TRP A 27 -7.95 7.82 -6.92
N TRP A 28 -7.56 8.72 -7.83
CA TRP A 28 -6.49 8.49 -8.80
C TRP A 28 -5.10 8.43 -8.15
N ALA A 29 -4.91 9.11 -7.01
CA ALA A 29 -3.65 9.12 -6.28
C ALA A 29 -3.33 7.73 -5.71
N GLN A 30 -4.36 6.99 -5.29
CA GLN A 30 -4.24 5.60 -4.86
C GLN A 30 -3.66 4.73 -5.98
N ILE A 31 -4.27 4.78 -7.17
CA ILE A 31 -3.83 3.99 -8.32
C ILE A 31 -2.42 4.40 -8.75
N ALA A 32 -2.11 5.70 -8.78
CA ALA A 32 -0.80 6.21 -9.15
C ALA A 32 0.31 5.78 -8.17
N ALA A 33 0.04 5.89 -6.87
CA ALA A 33 0.94 5.46 -5.80
C ALA A 33 1.26 3.96 -5.91
N GLN A 34 0.22 3.14 -6.09
CA GLN A 34 0.36 1.70 -6.20
C GLN A 34 1.03 1.27 -7.50
N ALA A 35 0.76 1.96 -8.63
CA ALA A 35 1.43 1.72 -9.90
C ALA A 35 2.93 2.03 -9.81
N LEU A 36 3.30 3.12 -9.12
CA LEU A 36 4.69 3.45 -8.84
C LEU A 36 5.34 2.33 -8.02
N LEU A 37 4.73 1.91 -6.91
CA LEU A 37 5.25 0.81 -6.09
C LEU A 37 5.45 -0.48 -6.91
N PHE A 38 4.45 -0.88 -7.69
CA PHE A 38 4.51 -2.10 -8.50
C PHE A 38 5.63 -2.02 -9.54
N GLY A 39 5.80 -0.88 -10.21
CA GLY A 39 6.91 -0.63 -11.13
C GLY A 39 8.29 -0.67 -10.44
N LEU A 40 8.40 -0.19 -9.20
CA LEU A 40 9.65 -0.28 -8.42
C LEU A 40 10.06 -1.73 -8.14
N VAL A 41 9.08 -2.63 -7.93
CA VAL A 41 9.34 -4.01 -7.50
C VAL A 41 9.27 -5.06 -8.61
N ALA A 42 8.76 -4.70 -9.80
CA ALA A 42 8.64 -5.58 -10.96
C ALA A 42 9.96 -6.29 -11.34
N HIS A 43 11.09 -5.60 -11.17
CA HIS A 43 12.43 -6.13 -11.45
C HIS A 43 13.37 -6.10 -10.23
N ALA A 44 12.83 -5.86 -9.04
CA ALA A 44 13.62 -5.80 -7.82
C ALA A 44 14.04 -7.19 -7.33
N THR A 45 15.10 -7.22 -6.52
CA THR A 45 15.42 -8.40 -5.70
C THR A 45 14.38 -8.53 -4.57
N PRO A 46 14.22 -9.73 -3.98
CA PRO A 46 13.26 -9.94 -2.88
C PRO A 46 13.45 -8.99 -1.70
N ARG A 47 14.71 -8.70 -1.34
CA ARG A 47 15.03 -7.76 -0.25
C ARG A 47 14.58 -6.33 -0.57
N VAL A 48 14.80 -5.88 -1.81
CA VAL A 48 14.39 -4.53 -2.24
C VAL A 48 12.86 -4.46 -2.36
N ALA A 49 12.19 -5.51 -2.87
CA ALA A 49 10.74 -5.56 -2.93
C ALA A 49 10.10 -5.50 -1.54
N ALA A 50 10.62 -6.28 -0.58
CA ALA A 50 10.17 -6.24 0.81
C ALA A 50 10.41 -4.86 1.45
N LEU A 51 11.58 -4.26 1.24
CA LEU A 51 11.89 -2.93 1.75
C LEU A 51 10.96 -1.86 1.16
N CYS A 52 10.71 -1.88 -0.15
CA CYS A 52 9.77 -0.96 -0.79
C CYS A 52 8.35 -1.15 -0.23
N GLY A 53 7.88 -2.39 -0.07
CA GLY A 53 6.58 -2.68 0.55
C GLY A 53 6.50 -2.18 1.99
N ALA A 54 7.55 -2.37 2.79
CA ALA A 54 7.64 -1.87 4.16
C ALA A 54 7.57 -0.35 4.20
N LEU A 55 8.39 0.36 3.41
CA LEU A 55 8.45 1.82 3.42
C LEU A 55 7.18 2.46 2.88
N PHE A 56 6.60 1.91 1.81
CA PHE A 56 5.30 2.33 1.29
C PHE A 56 4.22 2.17 2.37
N GLY A 57 4.10 0.96 2.94
CA GLY A 57 3.09 0.68 3.97
C GLY A 57 3.30 1.51 5.22
N TRP A 58 4.55 1.70 5.66
CA TRP A 58 4.86 2.46 6.87
C TRP A 58 4.52 3.94 6.70
N SER A 59 4.94 4.58 5.60
CA SER A 59 4.61 5.98 5.34
C SER A 59 3.10 6.19 5.18
N TRP A 60 2.39 5.29 4.49
CA TRP A 60 0.94 5.32 4.38
C TRP A 60 0.24 5.19 5.74
N MET A 61 0.60 4.18 6.54
CA MET A 61 -0.04 3.91 7.81
C MET A 61 0.33 4.96 8.87
N ALA A 62 1.59 5.36 8.97
CA ALA A 62 2.02 6.37 9.94
C ALA A 62 1.39 7.74 9.66
N SER A 63 1.33 8.15 8.39
CA SER A 63 0.71 9.44 8.02
C SER A 63 -0.82 9.38 7.96
N GLY A 64 -1.44 8.23 7.71
CA GLY A 64 -2.90 8.08 7.70
C GLY A 64 -3.53 7.81 9.07
N LEU A 65 -2.75 7.26 10.02
CA LEU A 65 -3.22 6.91 11.37
C LEU A 65 -2.66 7.83 12.46
N TRP A 66 -2.02 8.93 12.08
CA TRP A 66 -1.42 9.89 13.01
C TRP A 66 -2.38 10.36 14.10
N TRP A 67 -3.67 10.48 13.76
CA TRP A 67 -4.72 10.94 14.67
C TRP A 67 -4.91 10.02 15.89
N LEU A 68 -4.50 8.75 15.84
CA LEU A 68 -4.49 7.85 16.99
C LEU A 68 -3.61 8.37 18.14
N HIS A 69 -2.61 9.18 17.82
CA HIS A 69 -1.81 9.88 18.81
C HIS A 69 -2.70 10.71 19.76
N ILE A 70 -3.71 11.40 19.22
CA ILE A 70 -4.62 12.24 20.02
C ILE A 70 -5.37 11.36 21.01
N SER A 71 -5.93 10.24 20.54
CA SER A 71 -6.65 9.28 21.39
C SER A 71 -5.78 8.79 22.56
N MET A 72 -4.55 8.36 22.26
CA MET A 72 -3.63 7.82 23.25
C MET A 72 -3.10 8.87 24.23
N HIS A 73 -2.73 10.05 23.72
CA HIS A 73 -2.14 11.10 24.54
C HIS A 73 -3.19 11.79 25.40
N GLN A 74 -4.28 12.25 24.78
CA GLN A 74 -5.28 13.08 25.44
C GLN A 74 -6.21 12.28 26.35
N PHE A 75 -6.68 11.11 25.89
CA PHE A 75 -7.64 10.30 26.65
C PHE A 75 -6.97 9.13 27.37
N GLY A 76 -5.88 8.58 26.82
CA GLY A 76 -5.12 7.50 27.45
C GLY A 76 -4.07 7.96 28.46
N GLY A 77 -3.78 9.28 28.55
CA GLY A 77 -2.78 9.83 29.46
C GLY A 77 -1.34 9.40 29.16
N ILE A 78 -1.08 8.82 27.97
CA ILE A 78 0.25 8.38 27.57
C ILE A 78 1.11 9.60 27.24
N PRO A 79 2.37 9.71 27.70
CA PRO A 79 3.27 10.79 27.30
C PRO A 79 3.37 10.92 25.77
N TRP A 80 3.38 12.17 25.26
CA TRP A 80 3.24 12.45 23.82
C TRP A 80 4.21 11.65 22.94
N LEU A 81 5.48 11.56 23.34
CA LEU A 81 6.51 10.83 22.58
C LEU A 81 6.21 9.33 22.52
N LEU A 82 5.74 8.74 23.64
CA LEU A 82 5.37 7.33 23.68
C LEU A 82 4.12 7.06 22.83
N ALA A 83 3.15 7.98 22.81
CA ALA A 83 1.99 7.88 21.94
C ALA A 83 2.39 7.95 20.45
N ALA A 84 3.30 8.85 20.07
CA ALA A 84 3.82 8.93 18.70
C ALA A 84 4.59 7.66 18.30
N LEU A 85 5.44 7.13 19.19
CA LEU A 85 6.16 5.88 18.98
C LEU A 85 5.20 4.68 18.87
N ALA A 86 4.09 4.67 19.61
CA ALA A 86 3.06 3.65 19.48
C ALA A 86 2.40 3.65 18.10
N VAL A 87 2.08 4.83 17.53
CA VAL A 87 1.59 4.93 16.13
C VAL A 87 2.65 4.43 15.14
N ALA A 88 3.91 4.83 15.32
CA ALA A 88 5.00 4.39 14.45
C ALA A 88 5.20 2.86 14.52
N LEU A 89 5.11 2.27 15.71
CA LEU A 89 5.21 0.82 15.92
C LEU A 89 4.02 0.08 15.31
N LEU A 90 2.80 0.60 15.48
CA LEU A 90 1.61 0.08 14.80
C LEU A 90 1.82 0.08 13.28
N ALA A 91 2.31 1.18 12.71
CA ALA A 91 2.61 1.27 11.29
C ALA A 91 3.66 0.24 10.84
N VAL A 92 4.68 -0.06 11.65
CA VAL A 92 5.67 -1.12 11.37
C VAL A 92 5.02 -2.51 11.33
N ILE A 93 4.13 -2.80 12.28
CA ILE A 93 3.41 -4.08 12.31
C ILE A 93 2.53 -4.21 11.05
N LEU A 94 1.77 -3.17 10.72
CA LEU A 94 0.85 -3.17 9.57
C LEU A 94 1.58 -3.17 8.22
N CYS A 95 2.73 -2.51 8.10
CA CYS A 95 3.51 -2.56 6.87
C CYS A 95 4.15 -3.93 6.63
N GLY A 96 4.31 -4.75 7.69
CA GLY A 96 4.85 -6.10 7.62
C GLY A 96 4.09 -7.00 6.64
N TYR A 97 2.76 -6.86 6.56
CA TYR A 97 1.93 -7.61 5.60
C TYR A 97 2.34 -7.33 4.15
N PHE A 98 2.57 -6.05 3.81
CA PHE A 98 2.97 -5.62 2.47
C PHE A 98 4.43 -5.95 2.16
N ALA A 99 5.32 -5.80 3.15
CA ALA A 99 6.72 -6.20 3.02
C ALA A 99 6.84 -7.71 2.72
N LEU A 100 6.08 -8.53 3.44
CA LEU A 100 6.05 -9.97 3.24
C LEU A 100 5.47 -10.32 1.87
N ALA A 101 4.29 -9.79 1.52
CA ALA A 101 3.64 -10.07 0.25
C ALA A 101 4.54 -9.74 -0.95
N LEU A 102 5.07 -8.52 -1.01
CA LEU A 102 5.93 -8.09 -2.13
C LEU A 102 7.27 -8.84 -2.15
N GLY A 103 7.86 -9.10 -0.99
CA GLY A 103 9.10 -9.87 -0.87
C GLY A 103 8.94 -11.31 -1.36
N LEU A 104 7.85 -11.99 -0.97
CA LEU A 104 7.54 -13.35 -1.38
C LEU A 104 7.19 -13.44 -2.86
N THR A 105 6.40 -12.50 -3.39
CA THR A 105 6.13 -12.43 -4.83
C THR A 105 7.43 -12.26 -5.62
N ALA A 106 8.33 -11.38 -5.20
CA ALA A 106 9.63 -11.21 -5.87
C ALA A 106 10.57 -12.42 -5.69
N ARG A 107 10.40 -13.22 -4.63
CA ARG A 107 11.19 -14.44 -4.37
C ARG A 107 10.78 -15.60 -5.29
N TRP A 108 9.49 -15.75 -5.55
CA TRP A 108 8.97 -16.92 -6.26
C TRP A 108 8.52 -16.65 -7.69
N ILE A 109 8.21 -15.39 -8.04
CA ILE A 109 7.74 -15.03 -9.38
C ILE A 109 8.85 -14.28 -10.12
N THR A 110 9.14 -14.72 -11.34
CA THR A 110 10.19 -14.15 -12.19
C THR A 110 9.90 -12.69 -12.57
N PRO A 111 10.92 -11.82 -12.73
CA PRO A 111 10.73 -10.42 -13.09
C PRO A 111 9.89 -10.18 -14.36
N GLY A 112 9.18 -9.06 -14.41
CA GLY A 112 8.39 -8.61 -15.58
C GLY A 112 6.89 -8.81 -15.43
N ARG A 113 6.17 -8.97 -16.55
CA ARG A 113 4.70 -8.90 -16.59
C ARG A 113 3.97 -9.86 -15.65
N TRP A 114 4.48 -11.08 -15.50
CA TRP A 114 3.84 -12.08 -14.63
C TRP A 114 4.00 -11.73 -13.16
N ARG A 115 5.11 -11.09 -12.78
CA ARG A 115 5.27 -10.54 -11.43
C ARG A 115 4.28 -9.42 -11.17
N LEU A 116 4.15 -8.48 -12.11
CA LEU A 116 3.18 -7.38 -11.98
C LEU A 116 1.74 -7.88 -11.79
N LEU A 117 1.33 -8.91 -12.55
CA LEU A 117 0.03 -9.54 -12.37
C LEU A 117 -0.09 -10.30 -11.04
N ALA A 118 0.98 -10.98 -10.59
CA ALA A 118 1.00 -11.69 -9.32
C ALA A 118 0.97 -10.76 -8.09
N LEU A 119 1.37 -9.49 -8.24
CA LEU A 119 1.25 -8.50 -7.16
C LEU A 119 -0.21 -8.15 -6.83
N VAL A 120 -1.14 -8.32 -7.77
CA VAL A 120 -2.57 -8.04 -7.55
C VAL A 120 -3.18 -8.95 -6.47
N PRO A 121 -3.16 -10.29 -6.61
CA PRO A 121 -3.65 -11.17 -5.55
C PRO A 121 -2.77 -11.10 -4.29
N ALA A 122 -1.45 -10.87 -4.42
CA ALA A 122 -0.59 -10.70 -3.24
C ALA A 122 -0.98 -9.48 -2.40
N TRP A 123 -1.32 -8.36 -3.05
CA TRP A 123 -1.81 -7.15 -2.39
C TRP A 123 -3.15 -7.40 -1.68
N LEU A 124 -4.09 -8.03 -2.39
CA LEU A 124 -5.39 -8.38 -1.81
C LEU A 124 -5.24 -9.28 -0.58
N LEU A 125 -4.38 -10.31 -0.66
CA LEU A 125 -4.12 -11.20 0.48
C LEU A 125 -3.46 -10.46 1.65
N ALA A 126 -2.56 -9.51 1.40
CA ALA A 126 -1.98 -8.67 2.44
C ALA A 126 -3.03 -7.82 3.15
N GLU A 127 -3.95 -7.20 2.39
CA GLU A 127 -5.06 -6.41 2.92
C GLU A 127 -6.04 -7.26 3.73
N LEU A 128 -6.39 -8.45 3.24
CA LEU A 128 -7.26 -9.40 3.95
C LEU A 128 -6.59 -9.92 5.24
N ALA A 129 -5.30 -10.24 5.20
CA ALA A 129 -4.55 -10.65 6.40
C ALA A 129 -4.51 -9.51 7.42
N ARG A 130 -4.20 -8.27 6.99
CA ARG A 130 -4.22 -7.08 7.83
C ARG A 130 -5.59 -6.82 8.45
N ALA A 131 -6.66 -7.13 7.72
CA ALA A 131 -8.03 -6.96 8.17
C ALA A 131 -8.54 -8.04 9.14
N THR A 132 -7.90 -9.20 9.21
CA THR A 132 -8.45 -10.38 9.92
C THR A 132 -7.51 -10.98 10.97
N TRP A 133 -6.20 -10.98 10.73
CA TRP A 133 -5.24 -11.56 11.64
C TRP A 133 -5.07 -10.69 12.89
N PHE A 134 -4.86 -11.33 14.04
CA PHE A 134 -4.69 -10.66 15.34
C PHE A 134 -5.82 -9.66 15.65
N SER A 135 -7.09 -10.09 15.47
CA SER A 135 -8.32 -9.28 15.56
C SER A 135 -8.53 -8.23 14.46
N GLY A 136 -7.53 -8.00 13.61
CA GLY A 136 -7.63 -7.16 12.43
C GLY A 136 -7.51 -5.66 12.71
N PHE A 137 -6.92 -4.94 11.76
CA PHE A 137 -6.88 -3.48 11.75
C PHE A 137 -7.11 -2.96 10.31
N PRO A 138 -8.35 -3.00 9.80
CA PRO A 138 -8.67 -2.70 8.40
C PRO A 138 -8.81 -1.20 8.09
N TRP A 139 -8.29 -0.31 8.94
CA TRP A 139 -8.33 1.13 8.69
C TRP A 139 -7.63 1.49 7.40
N ILE A 140 -8.10 2.56 6.76
CA ILE A 140 -7.56 3.08 5.50
C ILE A 140 -7.31 1.98 4.47
N ALA A 141 -8.20 0.98 4.34
CA ALA A 141 -8.05 -0.04 3.29
C ALA A 141 -8.05 0.61 1.90
N SER A 142 -7.17 0.16 1.01
CA SER A 142 -6.94 0.81 -0.30
C SER A 142 -8.21 0.96 -1.14
N GLY A 143 -9.15 0.03 -1.03
CA GLY A 143 -10.46 0.13 -1.68
C GLY A 143 -11.31 1.34 -1.26
N TYR A 144 -11.16 1.85 -0.03
CA TYR A 144 -11.91 3.03 0.44
C TYR A 144 -11.47 4.34 -0.21
N ALA A 145 -10.32 4.39 -0.89
CA ALA A 145 -9.96 5.54 -1.71
C ALA A 145 -10.91 5.74 -2.92
N HIS A 146 -11.74 4.74 -3.22
CA HIS A 146 -12.64 4.70 -4.38
C HIS A 146 -14.12 4.79 -3.97
N THR A 147 -14.41 5.46 -2.86
CA THR A 147 -15.79 5.87 -2.53
C THR A 147 -16.35 6.85 -3.56
N VAL A 148 -15.46 7.56 -4.24
CA VAL A 148 -15.72 8.39 -5.43
C VAL A 148 -14.95 7.85 -6.63
N GLY A 149 -15.29 8.33 -7.83
CA GLY A 149 -14.59 7.96 -9.07
C GLY A 149 -15.13 6.69 -9.72
N PRO A 150 -14.41 6.14 -10.71
CA PRO A 150 -14.94 5.12 -11.63
C PRO A 150 -15.20 3.77 -10.97
N LEU A 151 -14.51 3.45 -9.87
CA LEU A 151 -14.68 2.17 -9.17
C LEU A 151 -15.80 2.21 -8.11
N ALA A 152 -16.36 3.37 -7.78
CA ALA A 152 -17.37 3.50 -6.71
C ALA A 152 -18.63 2.65 -6.96
N GLY A 153 -19.09 2.58 -8.22
CA GLY A 153 -20.27 1.79 -8.61
C GLY A 153 -20.11 0.27 -8.43
N TRP A 154 -18.90 -0.22 -8.19
CA TRP A 154 -18.63 -1.65 -7.98
C TRP A 154 -18.84 -2.09 -6.53
N ALA A 155 -18.95 -1.15 -5.58
CA ALA A 155 -19.05 -1.47 -4.15
C ALA A 155 -20.18 -2.47 -3.81
N PRO A 156 -21.40 -2.38 -4.38
CA PRO A 156 -22.48 -3.33 -4.07
C PRO A 156 -22.21 -4.77 -4.56
N TRP A 157 -21.32 -4.94 -5.54
CA TRP A 157 -21.11 -6.23 -6.22
C TRP A 157 -19.93 -7.00 -5.65
N VAL A 158 -18.83 -6.30 -5.37
CA VAL A 158 -17.56 -6.93 -5.00
C VAL A 158 -17.04 -6.48 -3.64
N GLY A 159 -17.72 -5.53 -3.00
CA GLY A 159 -17.31 -4.94 -1.73
C GLY A 159 -15.97 -4.21 -1.81
N VAL A 160 -15.50 -3.72 -0.66
CA VAL A 160 -14.26 -2.92 -0.58
C VAL A 160 -12.99 -3.70 -0.96
N TYR A 161 -12.92 -5.00 -0.65
CA TYR A 161 -11.77 -5.83 -1.00
C TYR A 161 -11.79 -6.25 -2.47
N GLY A 162 -12.97 -6.38 -3.09
CA GLY A 162 -13.07 -6.49 -4.54
C GLY A 162 -12.59 -5.23 -5.26
N ILE A 163 -12.99 -4.05 -4.77
CA ILE A 163 -12.46 -2.77 -5.26
C ILE A 163 -10.94 -2.68 -5.08
N THR A 164 -10.42 -3.13 -3.95
CA THR A 164 -8.97 -3.22 -3.69
C THR A 164 -8.26 -4.03 -4.78
N ALA A 165 -8.82 -5.18 -5.18
CA ALA A 165 -8.29 -6.01 -6.25
C ALA A 165 -8.38 -5.31 -7.63
N LEU A 166 -9.51 -4.66 -7.94
CA LEU A 166 -9.70 -3.90 -9.18
C LEU A 166 -8.71 -2.73 -9.29
N ALA A 167 -8.49 -2.01 -8.20
CA ALA A 167 -7.55 -0.91 -8.16
C ALA A 167 -6.08 -1.39 -8.26
N ALA A 168 -5.74 -2.51 -7.63
CA ALA A 168 -4.45 -3.17 -7.83
C ALA A 168 -4.25 -3.66 -9.27
N LEU A 169 -5.28 -4.18 -9.91
CA LEU A 169 -5.24 -4.55 -11.32
C LEU A 169 -5.03 -3.33 -12.22
N ALA A 170 -5.74 -2.22 -11.97
CA ALA A 170 -5.54 -0.96 -12.69
C ALA A 170 -4.10 -0.44 -12.54
N ALA A 171 -3.56 -0.47 -11.32
CA ALA A 171 -2.18 -0.08 -11.04
C ALA A 171 -1.15 -0.96 -11.76
N ALA A 172 -1.34 -2.29 -11.77
CA ALA A 172 -0.51 -3.22 -12.53
C ALA A 172 -0.58 -2.94 -14.04
N GLY A 173 -1.78 -2.65 -14.57
CA GLY A 173 -1.98 -2.25 -15.96
C GLY A 173 -1.19 -0.99 -16.35
N LEU A 174 -1.23 0.05 -15.51
CA LEU A 174 -0.44 1.26 -15.74
C LEU A 174 1.07 1.00 -15.71
N ALA A 175 1.54 0.17 -14.77
CA ALA A 175 2.95 -0.21 -14.71
C ALA A 175 3.39 -0.97 -15.97
N LEU A 176 2.57 -1.89 -16.49
CA LEU A 176 2.82 -2.63 -17.73
C LEU A 176 2.89 -1.71 -18.96
N LEU A 177 1.98 -0.74 -19.07
CA LEU A 177 2.00 0.22 -20.18
C LEU A 177 3.30 1.03 -20.20
N LYS A 178 3.79 1.42 -19.02
CA LYS A 178 5.07 2.11 -18.89
C LYS A 178 6.25 1.23 -19.32
N GLU A 179 6.29 -0.04 -18.90
CA GLU A 179 7.35 -0.98 -19.32
C GLU A 179 7.39 -1.12 -20.85
N ARG A 180 6.21 -1.20 -21.49
CA ARG A 180 6.11 -1.34 -22.95
C ARG A 180 6.59 -0.09 -23.69
N ALA A 181 6.23 1.10 -23.21
CA ALA A 181 6.63 2.37 -23.83
C ALA A 181 8.15 2.60 -23.83
N TRP A 182 8.88 1.99 -22.90
CA TRP A 182 10.35 2.11 -22.79
C TRP A 182 11.11 0.97 -23.49
N SER A 183 10.38 0.00 -24.06
CA SER A 183 10.93 -1.13 -24.81
C SER A 183 10.88 -0.96 -26.34
N LEU A 184 10.26 0.13 -26.81
CA LEU A 184 10.19 0.57 -28.20
C LEU A 184 11.25 1.65 -28.44
#